data_AF-A0A9J6D386-F1
#
_entry.id   AF-A0A9J6D386-F1
#
_cell.length_a   1.000
_cell.length_b   1.000
_cell.length_c   1.000
_cell.angle_alpha   90.00
_cell.angle_beta   90.00
_cell.angle_gamma   90.00
#
_symmetry.space_group_name_H-M   'P 1'
#
loop_
_entity.id
_entity.type
_entity.pdbx_description
1 polymer ?
#
loop_
_entity_poly.entity_id
_entity_poly.type
_entity_poly.pdbx_seq_one_letter_code
_entity_poly.pdbx_strand_id
1 'polypeptide(L)'
;MPRPQWISVYDNLKELVVNQRRLVTAYGLHATLLALPKYPGTHFNQSLTMQRGVSLLGHVTAQRGCGDAFVSAQFCECQGSHADLDEHSALVQPFAFFVVEYLNGRNEANFPGQCIK
;
A
#
# COMPACT_ATOMS: atom_id res chain seq x y z
N MET A 1 -15.16 -0.24 34.23
CA MET A 1 -13.68 -0.24 34.33
C MET A 1 -13.10 0.15 32.98
N PRO A 2 -12.18 1.11 32.88
CA PRO A 2 -11.50 1.44 31.62
C PRO A 2 -10.63 0.26 31.15
N ARG A 3 -10.64 -0.03 29.85
CA ARG A 3 -9.84 -1.13 29.23
C ARG A 3 -8.34 -0.78 29.35
N PRO A 4 -7.47 -1.72 29.78
CA PRO A 4 -6.03 -1.48 29.86
C PRO A 4 -5.41 -1.08 28.51
N GLN A 5 -4.53 -0.09 28.53
CA GLN A 5 -3.95 0.54 27.32
C GLN A 5 -3.06 -0.40 26.49
N TRP A 6 -2.44 -1.41 27.10
CA TRP A 6 -1.62 -2.40 26.39
C TRP A 6 -2.45 -3.35 25.52
N ILE A 7 -3.73 -3.54 25.83
CA ILE A 7 -4.63 -4.37 25.01
C ILE A 7 -4.94 -3.65 23.70
N SER A 8 -5.13 -2.32 23.71
CA SER A 8 -5.35 -1.55 22.48
C SER A 8 -4.10 -1.55 21.59
N VAL A 9 -2.91 -1.47 22.20
CA VAL A 9 -1.61 -1.58 21.52
C VAL A 9 -1.53 -2.89 20.73
N TYR A 10 -1.86 -4.00 21.38
CA TYR A 10 -1.81 -5.33 20.78
C TYR A 10 -2.85 -5.50 19.65
N ASP A 11 -4.09 -5.06 19.89
CA ASP A 11 -5.18 -5.10 18.90
C ASP A 11 -4.79 -4.32 17.63
N ASN A 12 -4.22 -3.11 17.77
CA ASN A 12 -3.82 -2.26 16.65
C ASN A 12 -2.65 -2.86 15.84
N LEU A 13 -1.68 -3.52 16.49
CA LEU A 13 -0.57 -4.20 15.81
C LEU A 13 -1.07 -5.43 15.04
N LYS A 14 -2.05 -6.15 15.59
CA LYS A 14 -2.69 -7.28 14.90
C LYS A 14 -3.41 -6.82 13.63
N GLU A 15 -4.13 -5.69 13.68
CA GLU A 15 -4.76 -5.12 12.48
C GLU A 15 -3.72 -4.74 11.43
N LEU A 16 -2.58 -4.16 11.82
CA LEU A 16 -1.51 -3.83 10.86
C LEU A 16 -1.02 -5.09 10.10
N VAL A 17 -0.85 -6.21 10.80
CA VAL A 17 -0.46 -7.50 10.22
C VAL A 17 -1.54 -8.07 9.28
N VAL A 18 -2.82 -7.83 9.56
CA VAL A 18 -3.92 -8.24 8.68
C VAL A 18 -3.97 -7.33 7.44
N ASN A 19 -3.87 -6.02 7.66
CA ASN A 19 -4.02 -4.98 6.65
C ASN A 19 -2.90 -4.97 5.62
N GLN A 20 -1.72 -5.51 5.94
CA GLN A 20 -0.63 -5.69 4.95
C GLN A 20 -1.06 -6.55 3.74
N ARG A 21 -2.11 -7.38 3.89
CA ARG A 21 -2.68 -8.22 2.82
C ARG A 21 -3.98 -7.65 2.22
N ARG A 22 -4.31 -6.41 2.54
CA ARG A 22 -5.52 -5.71 2.08
C ARG A 22 -5.16 -4.67 1.04
N LEU A 23 -6.17 -4.20 0.30
CA LEU A 23 -5.99 -3.07 -0.60
C LEU A 23 -5.71 -1.79 0.22
N VAL A 24 -4.44 -1.41 0.27
CA VAL A 24 -3.94 -0.23 0.96
C VAL A 24 -3.32 0.73 -0.04
N THR A 25 -3.35 2.02 0.27
CA THR A 25 -2.83 3.10 -0.59
C THR A 25 -1.91 4.00 0.21
N ALA A 26 -1.14 4.86 -0.48
CA ALA A 26 -0.33 5.89 0.19
C ALA A 26 -1.17 6.78 1.13
N TYR A 27 -2.46 6.99 0.82
CA TYR A 27 -3.38 7.71 1.71
C TYR A 27 -3.63 6.98 3.02
N GLY A 28 -3.68 5.64 3.01
CA GLY A 28 -3.81 4.83 4.23
C GLY A 28 -2.55 4.90 5.10
N LEU A 29 -1.37 4.88 4.48
CA LEU A 29 -0.09 5.10 5.19
C LEU A 29 -0.04 6.50 5.80
N HIS A 30 -0.41 7.54 5.04
CA HIS A 30 -0.49 8.91 5.56
C HIS A 30 -1.45 9.03 6.76
N ALA A 31 -2.66 8.46 6.65
CA ALA A 31 -3.62 8.42 7.75
C ALA A 31 -3.06 7.67 8.98
N THR A 32 -2.25 6.63 8.75
CA THR A 32 -1.56 5.88 9.81
C THR A 32 -0.50 6.73 10.51
N LEU A 33 0.31 7.48 9.75
CA LEU A 33 1.34 8.35 10.33
C LEU A 33 0.72 9.46 11.19
N LEU A 34 -0.41 10.02 10.77
CA LEU A 34 -1.16 11.00 11.57
C LEU A 34 -1.85 10.40 12.80
N ALA A 35 -2.07 9.09 12.79
CA ALA A 35 -2.61 8.35 13.92
C ALA A 35 -1.58 8.09 15.02
N LEU A 36 -0.30 7.94 14.66
CA LEU A 36 0.78 7.58 15.59
C LEU A 36 0.93 8.53 16.78
N PRO A 37 0.86 9.87 16.65
CA PRO A 37 0.97 10.77 17.81
C PRO A 37 -0.17 10.60 18.83
N LYS A 38 -1.29 10.00 18.44
CA LYS A 38 -2.47 9.73 19.29
C LYS A 38 -2.48 8.32 19.87
N TYR A 39 -1.47 7.51 19.52
CA TYR A 39 -1.24 6.17 20.04
C TYR A 39 -0.55 6.23 21.42
N PRO A 40 -0.91 5.39 22.40
CA PRO A 40 -1.89 4.29 22.38
C PRO A 40 -3.27 4.65 22.97
N GLY A 41 -3.55 5.93 23.18
CA GLY A 41 -4.69 6.42 23.96
C GLY A 41 -6.07 6.33 23.30
N THR A 42 -6.17 5.92 22.04
CA THR A 42 -7.44 5.85 21.32
C THR A 42 -7.66 4.46 20.73
N HIS A 43 -8.84 3.89 20.98
CA HIS A 43 -9.36 2.83 20.11
C HIS A 43 -9.49 3.45 18.72
N PHE A 44 -8.71 2.98 17.74
CA PHE A 44 -8.83 3.43 16.35
C PHE A 44 -10.09 2.83 15.71
N ASN A 45 -11.24 3.14 16.30
CA ASN A 45 -12.56 2.86 15.77
C ASN A 45 -12.81 3.82 14.62
N GLN A 46 -12.28 3.53 13.42
CA GLN A 46 -12.65 4.16 12.13
C GLN A 46 -12.61 5.71 12.06
N SER A 47 -12.25 6.41 13.14
CA SER A 47 -12.41 7.86 13.34
C SER A 47 -11.26 8.66 12.70
N LEU A 48 -10.20 7.96 12.28
CA LEU A 48 -9.16 8.49 11.39
C LEU A 48 -9.37 8.03 9.94
N THR A 49 -10.63 7.93 9.54
CA THR A 49 -10.98 7.93 8.12
C THR A 49 -10.77 9.35 7.62
N MET A 50 -9.62 9.60 7.00
CA MET A 50 -9.44 10.79 6.20
C MET A 50 -10.31 10.65 4.95
N GLN A 51 -10.65 11.79 4.33
CA GLN A 51 -11.42 11.83 3.08
C GLN A 51 -10.88 10.91 1.96
N ARG A 52 -9.61 10.49 2.02
CA ARG A 52 -8.98 9.65 0.99
C ARG A 52 -8.34 8.34 1.50
N GLY A 53 -8.38 8.07 2.81
CA GLY A 53 -7.63 6.95 3.38
C GLY A 53 -7.99 6.62 4.82
N VAL A 54 -7.80 5.35 5.18
CA VAL A 54 -8.03 4.81 6.53
C VAL A 54 -6.70 4.42 7.17
N SER A 55 -6.57 4.67 8.48
CA SER A 55 -5.40 4.21 9.24
C SER A 55 -5.31 2.68 9.25
N LEU A 56 -4.11 2.16 9.03
CA LEU A 56 -3.80 0.73 9.04
C LEU A 56 -3.70 0.14 10.46
N LEU A 57 -3.79 0.98 11.51
CA LEU A 57 -3.91 0.57 12.90
C LEU A 57 -5.34 0.14 13.26
N GLY A 58 -6.32 0.42 12.40
CA GLY A 58 -7.70 -0.06 12.52
C GLY A 58 -8.04 -1.04 11.41
N HIS A 59 -9.17 -1.73 11.52
CA HIS A 59 -9.55 -2.78 10.58
C HIS A 59 -9.82 -2.27 9.16
N VAL A 60 -9.14 -2.82 8.15
CA VAL A 60 -9.45 -2.62 6.73
C VAL A 60 -10.17 -3.84 6.18
N THR A 61 -11.39 -3.62 5.67
CA THR A 61 -12.24 -4.68 5.13
C THR A 61 -11.61 -5.39 3.93
N ALA A 62 -11.85 -6.69 3.82
CA ALA A 62 -11.40 -7.53 2.71
C ALA A 62 -12.01 -7.12 1.37
N GLN A 63 -13.26 -6.65 1.42
CA GLN A 63 -14.07 -6.28 0.27
C GLN A 63 -13.81 -4.84 -0.19
N ARG A 64 -12.79 -4.16 0.35
CA ARG A 64 -12.48 -2.77 0.00
C ARG A 64 -12.12 -2.69 -1.48
N GLY A 65 -12.94 -1.99 -2.26
CA GLY A 65 -12.69 -1.74 -3.67
C GLY A 65 -11.81 -0.50 -3.89
N CYS A 66 -11.41 -0.27 -5.13
CA CYS A 66 -10.66 0.92 -5.51
C CYS A 66 -11.43 2.22 -5.27
N GLY A 67 -12.75 2.20 -5.44
CA GLY A 67 -13.62 3.34 -5.12
C GLY A 67 -13.52 3.73 -3.64
N ASP A 68 -13.61 2.75 -2.74
CA ASP A 68 -13.42 2.92 -1.30
C ASP A 68 -11.98 3.30 -0.93
N ALA A 69 -11.03 3.04 -1.84
CA ALA A 69 -9.63 3.38 -1.72
C ALA A 69 -9.25 4.71 -2.36
N PHE A 70 -10.21 5.44 -2.93
CA PHE A 70 -9.99 6.68 -3.68
C PHE A 70 -8.96 6.52 -4.81
N VAL A 71 -8.87 5.31 -5.35
CA VAL A 71 -8.08 4.99 -6.53
C VAL A 71 -8.99 5.21 -7.74
N SER A 72 -8.56 6.06 -8.68
CA SER A 72 -9.33 6.29 -9.91
C SER A 72 -9.54 4.97 -10.66
N ALA A 73 -10.68 4.81 -11.31
CA ALA A 73 -11.04 3.59 -12.04
C ALA A 73 -9.97 3.18 -13.07
N GLN A 74 -9.30 4.16 -13.70
CA GLN A 74 -8.20 3.93 -14.64
C GLN A 74 -6.96 3.27 -14.03
N PHE A 75 -6.83 3.30 -12.70
CA PHE A 75 -5.75 2.66 -11.94
C PHE A 75 -6.27 1.46 -11.13
N CYS A 76 -7.57 1.17 -11.23
CA CYS A 76 -8.19 -0.01 -10.63
C CYS A 76 -8.14 -1.17 -11.63
N GLU A 77 -6.93 -1.54 -12.05
CA GLU A 77 -6.77 -2.78 -12.79
C GLU A 77 -6.86 -3.92 -11.79
N CYS A 78 -7.92 -4.73 -11.90
CA CYS A 78 -7.87 -6.09 -11.41
C CYS A 78 -6.88 -6.85 -12.30
N GLN A 79 -5.58 -6.60 -12.11
CA GLN A 79 -4.58 -7.56 -12.53
C GLN A 79 -4.79 -8.77 -11.61
N GLY A 80 -5.78 -9.61 -11.93
CA GLY A 80 -5.81 -10.96 -11.42
C GLY A 80 -4.44 -11.52 -11.75
N SER A 81 -3.69 -11.95 -10.73
CA SER A 81 -2.31 -12.44 -10.84
C SER A 81 -2.15 -13.07 -12.22
N HIS A 82 -1.52 -12.32 -13.12
CA HIS A 82 -1.16 -12.85 -14.42
C HIS A 82 -0.10 -13.86 -14.04
N ALA A 83 -0.52 -15.13 -13.97
CA ALA A 83 0.21 -16.32 -13.54
C ALA A 83 1.59 -15.99 -12.98
N ASP A 84 1.75 -16.09 -11.65
CA ASP A 84 3.03 -15.89 -10.96
C ASP A 84 4.16 -16.38 -11.87
N LEU A 85 4.92 -15.42 -12.43
CA LEU A 85 5.99 -15.74 -13.36
C LEU A 85 7.01 -16.52 -12.54
N ASP A 86 7.17 -17.80 -12.86
CA ASP A 86 8.17 -18.66 -12.23
C ASP A 86 9.52 -17.94 -12.29
N GLU A 87 10.12 -17.66 -11.14
CA GLU A 87 11.41 -16.97 -11.02
C GLU A 87 12.54 -17.74 -11.75
N HIS A 88 12.33 -19.04 -12.02
CA HIS A 88 13.22 -19.89 -12.79
C HIS A 88 12.87 -19.97 -14.28
N SER A 89 11.82 -19.29 -14.73
CA SER A 89 11.49 -19.20 -16.14
C SER A 89 12.61 -18.50 -16.89
N ALA A 90 13.08 -19.14 -17.97
CA ALA A 90 14.08 -18.59 -18.88
C ALA A 90 13.69 -17.23 -19.49
N LEU A 91 12.43 -16.82 -19.35
CA LEU A 91 11.90 -15.56 -19.85
C LEU A 91 12.02 -14.39 -18.86
N VAL A 92 12.14 -14.65 -17.55
CA VAL A 92 12.08 -13.60 -16.51
C VAL A 92 13.28 -12.67 -16.59
N GLN A 93 14.50 -13.22 -16.64
CA GLN A 93 15.72 -12.42 -16.71
C GLN A 93 15.78 -11.57 -17.99
N PRO A 94 15.62 -12.13 -19.21
CA PRO A 94 15.65 -11.33 -20.44
C PRO A 94 14.57 -10.25 -20.49
N PHE A 95 13.36 -10.56 -20.00
CA PHE A 95 12.26 -9.60 -19.97
C PHE A 95 12.54 -8.45 -19.00
N ALA A 96 13.05 -8.75 -17.80
CA ALA A 96 13.43 -7.73 -16.83
C ALA A 96 14.51 -6.80 -17.38
N PHE A 97 15.55 -7.35 -18.02
CA PHE A 97 16.59 -6.55 -18.69
C PHE A 97 15.99 -5.65 -19.77
N PHE A 98 15.15 -6.20 -20.65
CA PHE A 98 14.49 -5.43 -21.69
C PHE A 98 13.67 -4.25 -21.14
N VAL A 99 12.87 -4.48 -20.10
CA VAL A 99 12.04 -3.42 -19.49
C VAL A 99 12.92 -2.32 -18.91
N VAL A 100 13.99 -2.68 -18.19
CA VAL A 100 14.92 -1.70 -17.61
C VAL A 100 15.62 -0.89 -18.71
N GLU A 101 16.14 -1.54 -19.76
CA GLU A 101 16.76 -0.85 -20.88
C GLU A 101 15.80 0.08 -21.61
N TYR A 102 14.57 -0.38 -21.87
CA TYR A 102 13.54 0.44 -22.51
C TYR A 102 13.21 1.69 -21.68
N LEU A 103 13.01 1.52 -20.37
CA LEU A 103 12.72 2.64 -19.47
C LEU A 103 13.90 3.60 -19.38
N ASN A 104 15.13 3.09 -19.27
CA ASN A 104 16.33 3.92 -19.25
C ASN A 104 16.50 4.71 -20.55
N GLY A 105 16.36 4.07 -21.71
CA GLY A 105 16.42 4.77 -23.00
C GLY A 105 15.33 5.82 -23.14
N ARG A 106 14.11 5.54 -22.66
CA ARG A 106 13.02 6.52 -22.65
C ARG A 106 13.33 7.69 -21.71
N ASN A 107 13.91 7.43 -20.56
CA ASN A 107 14.27 8.47 -19.59
C ASN A 107 15.40 9.35 -20.11
N GLU A 108 16.44 8.77 -20.72
CA GLU A 108 17.51 9.53 -21.35
C GLU A 108 16.99 10.43 -22.48
N ALA A 109 16.06 9.94 -23.30
CA ALA A 109 15.47 10.70 -24.39
C ALA A 109 14.60 11.88 -23.91
N ASN A 110 13.86 11.70 -22.81
CA ASN A 110 12.92 12.72 -22.32
C ASN A 110 13.51 13.66 -21.25
N PHE A 111 14.57 13.23 -20.55
CA PHE A 111 15.19 13.94 -19.43
C PHE A 111 16.73 13.95 -19.55
N PRO A 112 17.29 14.54 -20.62
CA PRO A 112 18.73 14.53 -20.84
C PRO A 112 19.49 15.20 -19.68
N GLY A 113 20.50 14.50 -19.15
CA GLY A 113 21.38 15.00 -18.08
C GLY A 113 20.87 14.79 -16.65
N GLN A 114 19.71 14.17 -16.44
CA GLN A 114 19.19 13.86 -15.09
C GLN A 114 19.56 12.46 -14.59
N CYS A 115 20.06 11.58 -15.47
CA CYS A 115 20.58 10.27 -15.10
C CYS A 115 22.11 10.30 -15.06
N ILE A 116 22.69 9.93 -13.92
CA ILE A 116 24.14 9.72 -13.79
C ILE A 116 24.45 8.34 -14.38
N LYS A 117 25.37 8.28 -15.34
CA LYS A 117 25.88 7.03 -15.91
C LYS A 117 26.69 6.24 -14.87
#